data_AF-A0AB73Q5I6-F1
#
_entry.id   AF-A0AB73Q5I6-F1
#
_cell.length_a   1.000
_cell.length_b   1.000
_cell.length_c   1.000
_cell.angle_alpha   90.00
_cell.angle_beta   90.00
_cell.angle_gamma   90.00
#
_symmetry.space_group_name_H-M   'P 1'
#
loop_
_entity.id
_entity.type
_entity.pdbx_description
1 polymer ?
#
loop_
_entity_poly.entity_id
_entity_poly.type
_entity_poly.pdbx_seq_one_letter_code
_entity_poly.pdbx_strand_id
1 'polypeptide(L)'
;MALLALLLMGLTANSYRLSAKQQQEHAQLQVARVVNQTLADIIDAYQLNAAANRAAVVRQLESERTLRHETEDRLKRFTAAAANDNCAVSRMPESGISILRE
;
A
#
# COMPACT_ATOMS: atom_id res chain seq x y z
N MET A 1 -53.56 47.74 9.41
CA MET A 1 -52.22 48.02 8.86
C MET A 1 -51.10 47.61 9.81
N ALA A 2 -51.05 48.09 11.05
CA ALA A 2 -49.96 47.79 12.00
C ALA A 2 -49.76 46.28 12.30
N LEU A 3 -50.85 45.52 12.49
CA LEU A 3 -50.79 44.08 12.78
C LEU A 3 -50.20 43.28 11.60
N LEU A 4 -50.52 43.70 10.38
CA LEU A 4 -50.06 43.07 9.16
C LEU A 4 -48.57 43.36 8.91
N ALA A 5 -48.12 44.58 9.24
CA ALA A 5 -46.71 44.94 9.21
C ALA A 5 -45.88 44.14 10.25
N LEU A 6 -46.41 43.96 11.46
CA LEU A 6 -45.78 43.13 12.50
C LEU A 6 -45.65 41.66 12.09
N LEU A 7 -46.69 41.10 11.47
CA LEU A 7 -46.66 39.74 10.94
C LEU A 7 -45.63 39.58 9.82
N LEU A 8 -45.56 40.54 8.89
CA LEU A 8 -44.57 40.54 7.82
C LEU A 8 -43.15 40.64 8.37
N MET A 9 -42.90 41.50 9.37
CA MET A 9 -41.59 41.59 10.04
C MET A 9 -41.21 40.28 10.75
N GLY A 10 -42.17 39.62 11.42
CA GLY A 10 -41.93 38.34 12.06
C GLY A 10 -41.55 37.25 11.05
N LEU A 11 -42.25 37.20 9.92
CA LEU A 11 -41.99 36.26 8.83
C LEU A 11 -40.61 36.49 8.18
N THR A 12 -40.26 37.75 7.90
CA THR A 12 -38.97 38.07 7.28
C THR A 12 -37.79 37.83 8.23
N ALA A 13 -37.95 38.13 9.52
CA ALA A 13 -36.94 37.80 10.52
C ALA A 13 -36.74 36.28 10.64
N ASN A 14 -37.82 35.50 10.60
CA ASN A 14 -37.76 34.05 10.66
C ASN A 14 -37.10 33.46 9.40
N SER A 15 -37.47 33.93 8.20
CA SER A 15 -36.88 33.46 6.95
C SER A 15 -35.39 33.78 6.88
N TYR A 16 -34.97 34.97 7.34
CA TYR A 16 -33.57 35.35 7.41
C TYR A 16 -32.76 34.43 8.33
N ARG A 17 -33.27 34.15 9.54
CA ARG A 17 -32.63 33.22 10.49
C ARG A 17 -32.53 31.80 9.93
N LEU A 18 -33.59 31.33 9.28
CA LEU A 18 -33.61 29.99 8.67
C LEU A 18 -32.59 29.89 7.53
N SER A 19 -32.55 30.90 6.66
CA SER A 19 -31.58 30.97 5.56
C SER A 19 -30.13 30.99 6.08
N ALA A 20 -29.86 31.77 7.12
CA ALA A 20 -28.53 31.81 7.74
C ALA A 20 -28.12 30.45 8.31
N LYS A 21 -29.04 29.75 8.99
CA LYS A 21 -28.78 28.40 9.51
C LYS A 21 -28.54 27.39 8.40
N GLN A 22 -29.35 27.40 7.34
CA GLN A 22 -29.15 26.53 6.18
C GLN A 22 -27.81 26.77 5.51
N GLN A 23 -27.41 28.04 5.33
CA GLN A 23 -26.12 28.37 4.72
C GLN A 23 -24.95 27.86 5.57
N GLN A 24 -25.06 27.96 6.90
CA GLN A 24 -24.06 27.42 7.81
C GLN A 24 -23.96 25.89 7.73
N GLU A 25 -25.09 25.18 7.73
CA GLU A 25 -25.11 23.71 7.58
C GLU A 25 -24.56 23.28 6.23
N HIS A 26 -24.92 23.96 5.15
CA HIS A 26 -24.37 23.69 3.82
C HIS A 26 -22.86 23.89 3.76
N ALA A 27 -22.34 24.95 4.36
CA ALA A 27 -20.90 25.18 4.43
C ALA A 27 -20.18 24.05 5.19
N GLN A 28 -20.73 23.60 6.32
CA GLN A 28 -20.16 22.48 7.09
C GLN A 28 -20.21 21.17 6.30
N LEU A 29 -21.31 20.89 5.61
CA LEU A 29 -21.45 19.71 4.77
C LEU A 29 -20.50 19.74 3.57
N GLN A 30 -20.25 20.90 2.97
CA GLN A 30 -19.28 21.06 1.89
C GLN A 30 -17.86 20.75 2.38
N VAL A 31 -17.47 21.30 3.54
CA VAL A 31 -16.17 20.99 4.15
C VAL A 31 -16.05 19.49 4.46
N ALA A 32 -17.06 18.89 5.08
CA ALA A 32 -17.07 17.47 5.39
C ALA A 32 -16.99 16.60 4.12
N ARG A 33 -17.68 16.98 3.05
CA ARG A 33 -17.60 16.29 1.75
C ARG A 33 -16.18 16.33 1.18
N VAL A 34 -15.54 17.50 1.18
CA VAL A 34 -14.15 17.64 0.69
C VAL A 34 -13.21 16.77 1.51
N VAL A 35 -13.31 16.81 2.84
CA VAL A 35 -12.48 15.98 3.72
C VAL A 35 -12.69 14.50 3.44
N ASN A 36 -13.94 14.04 3.33
CA ASN A 36 -14.24 12.64 3.05
C ASN A 36 -13.73 12.19 1.68
N GLN A 37 -13.80 13.06 0.66
CA GLN A 37 -13.28 12.77 -0.66
C GLN A 37 -11.76 12.65 -0.64
N THR A 38 -11.06 13.58 0.01
CA THR A 38 -9.61 13.49 0.20
C THR A 38 -9.23 12.22 0.95
N LEU A 39 -10.00 11.83 1.98
CA LEU A 39 -9.73 10.60 2.72
C LEU A 39 -9.93 9.34 1.86
N ALA A 40 -10.96 9.34 1.00
CA ALA A 40 -11.19 8.26 0.05
C ALA A 40 -10.04 8.14 -0.96
N ASP A 41 -9.60 9.26 -1.55
CA ASP A 41 -8.47 9.27 -2.49
C ASP A 41 -7.18 8.74 -1.85
N ILE A 42 -6.94 9.09 -0.57
CA ILE A 42 -5.82 8.55 0.21
C ILE A 42 -5.96 7.03 0.37
N ILE A 43 -7.13 6.54 0.77
CA ILE A 43 -7.38 5.10 0.94
C ILE A 43 -7.12 4.36 -0.38
N ASP A 44 -7.61 4.87 -1.49
CA ASP A 44 -7.42 4.27 -2.81
C ASP A 44 -5.93 4.20 -3.18
N ALA A 45 -5.16 5.26 -2.93
CA ALA A 45 -3.72 5.28 -3.14
C ALA A 45 -2.99 4.22 -2.27
N TYR A 46 -3.36 4.07 -1.01
CA TYR A 46 -2.80 3.05 -0.13
C TYR A 46 -3.13 1.63 -0.59
N GLN A 47 -4.34 1.39 -1.09
CA GLN A 47 -4.73 0.08 -1.63
C GLN A 47 -3.92 -0.27 -2.87
N LEU A 48 -3.73 0.68 -3.79
CA LEU A 48 -2.89 0.49 -4.98
C LEU A 48 -1.44 0.19 -4.61
N ASN A 49 -0.89 0.92 -3.62
CA ASN A 49 0.47 0.67 -3.13
C ASN A 49 0.59 -0.72 -2.46
N ALA A 50 -0.38 -1.12 -1.63
CA ALA A 50 -0.40 -2.44 -1.04
C ALA A 50 -0.46 -3.56 -2.10
N ALA A 51 -1.25 -3.38 -3.16
CA ALA A 51 -1.31 -4.32 -4.28
C ALA A 51 0.03 -4.39 -5.04
N ALA A 52 0.64 -3.24 -5.33
CA ALA A 52 1.94 -3.17 -5.98
C ALA A 52 3.05 -3.84 -5.14
N ASN A 53 3.07 -3.60 -3.83
CA ASN A 53 4.04 -4.21 -2.91
C ASN A 53 3.86 -5.72 -2.84
N ARG A 54 2.62 -6.22 -2.76
CA ARG A 54 2.36 -7.68 -2.82
C ARG A 54 2.87 -8.28 -4.13
N ALA A 55 2.63 -7.63 -5.27
CA ALA A 55 3.14 -8.09 -6.55
C ALA A 55 4.68 -8.07 -6.61
N ALA A 56 5.32 -7.03 -6.06
CA ALA A 56 6.78 -6.95 -5.97
C ALA A 56 7.37 -8.08 -5.11
N VAL A 57 6.78 -8.34 -3.94
CA VAL A 57 7.20 -9.43 -3.05
C VAL A 57 7.06 -10.80 -3.72
N VAL A 58 5.96 -11.02 -4.46
CA VAL A 58 5.78 -12.28 -5.21
C VAL A 58 6.88 -12.46 -6.26
N ARG A 59 7.20 -11.42 -7.04
CA ARG A 59 8.30 -11.48 -8.03
C ARG A 59 9.65 -11.72 -7.37
N GLN A 60 9.92 -11.06 -6.25
CA GLN A 60 11.16 -11.25 -5.50
C GLN A 60 11.28 -12.69 -4.98
N LEU A 61 10.20 -13.24 -4.44
CA LEU A 61 10.19 -14.61 -3.93
C LEU A 61 10.40 -15.63 -5.04
N GLU A 62 9.84 -15.41 -6.22
CA GLU A 62 10.05 -16.25 -7.40
C GLU A 62 11.49 -16.17 -7.91
N SER A 63 12.07 -14.97 -7.95
CA SER A 63 13.48 -14.76 -8.30
C SER A 63 14.41 -15.48 -7.31
N GLU A 64 14.16 -15.36 -6.01
CA GLU A 64 14.93 -16.04 -4.96
C GLU A 64 14.84 -17.56 -5.08
N ARG A 65 13.64 -18.11 -5.33
CA ARG A 65 13.46 -19.55 -5.57
C ARG A 65 14.26 -20.01 -6.79
N THR A 66 14.21 -19.26 -7.88
CA THR A 66 14.97 -19.56 -9.10
C THR A 66 16.47 -19.56 -8.84
N LEU A 67 16.98 -18.51 -8.16
CA LEU A 67 18.38 -18.38 -7.83
C LEU A 67 18.87 -19.52 -6.93
N ARG A 68 18.08 -19.90 -5.92
CA ARG A 68 18.38 -21.05 -5.06
C ARG A 68 18.46 -22.34 -5.85
N HIS A 69 17.50 -22.61 -6.73
CA HIS A 69 17.54 -23.81 -7.57
C HIS A 69 18.76 -23.84 -8.51
N GLU A 70 19.07 -22.73 -9.17
CA GLU A 70 20.27 -22.65 -10.04
C GLU A 70 21.55 -22.88 -9.24
N THR A 71 21.63 -22.30 -8.04
CA THR A 71 22.79 -22.42 -7.15
C THR A 71 22.96 -23.86 -6.66
N GLU A 72 21.88 -24.52 -6.26
CA GLU A 72 21.88 -25.94 -5.89
C GLU A 72 22.33 -26.83 -7.05
N ASP A 73 21.84 -26.58 -8.27
CA ASP A 73 22.21 -27.36 -9.45
C ASP A 73 23.66 -27.13 -9.88
N ARG A 74 24.17 -25.90 -9.75
CA ARG A 74 25.59 -25.59 -9.94
C ARG A 74 26.45 -26.29 -8.88
N LEU A 75 26.04 -26.27 -7.62
CA LEU A 75 26.76 -26.94 -6.53
C LEU A 75 26.80 -28.45 -6.72
N LYS A 76 25.69 -29.08 -7.14
CA LYS A 76 25.64 -30.51 -7.48
C LYS A 76 26.60 -30.86 -8.62
N ARG A 77 26.63 -30.05 -9.69
CA ARG A 77 27.57 -30.26 -10.80
C ARG A 77 29.02 -30.09 -10.38
N PHE A 78 29.30 -29.07 -9.56
CA PHE A 78 30.64 -28.82 -9.03
C PHE A 78 31.13 -29.97 -8.14
N THR A 79 30.31 -30.40 -7.18
CA THR A 79 30.63 -31.53 -6.28
C THR A 79 30.84 -32.83 -7.05
N ALA A 80 29.99 -33.14 -8.03
CA ALA A 80 30.15 -34.32 -8.89
C ALA A 80 31.45 -34.28 -9.72
N ALA A 81 31.83 -33.12 -10.25
CA ALA A 81 33.08 -32.95 -11.00
C ALA A 81 34.31 -33.03 -10.08
N ALA A 82 34.25 -32.43 -8.89
CA ALA A 82 35.34 -32.43 -7.92
C ALA A 82 35.58 -33.82 -7.30
N ALA A 83 34.53 -34.64 -7.14
CA ALA A 83 34.63 -35.98 -6.56
C ALA A 83 35.58 -36.93 -7.32
N ASN A 84 35.79 -36.70 -8.62
CA ASN A 84 36.68 -37.49 -9.47
C ASN A 84 38.12 -36.95 -9.53
N ASP A 85 38.41 -35.83 -8.87
CA ASP A 85 39.75 -35.21 -8.83
C ASP A 85 40.32 -35.22 -7.40
N ASN A 86 41.30 -36.10 -7.15
CA ASN A 86 41.96 -36.25 -5.85
C ASN A 86 42.60 -34.95 -5.34
N CYS A 87 43.06 -34.07 -6.22
CA CYS A 87 43.59 -32.76 -5.84
C CYS A 87 42.48 -31.82 -5.36
N ALA A 88 41.32 -31.84 -6.02
CA ALA A 88 40.17 -31.04 -5.65
C ALA A 88 39.56 -31.49 -4.31
N VAL A 89 39.42 -32.81 -4.10
CA VAL A 89 38.92 -33.39 -2.83
C VAL A 89 39.82 -33.01 -1.65
N SER A 90 41.14 -33.02 -1.83
CA SER A 90 42.09 -32.67 -0.77
C SER A 90 42.16 -31.15 -0.50
N ARG A 91 41.90 -30.30 -1.50
CA ARG A 91 41.98 -28.83 -1.39
C ARG A 91 40.66 -28.19 -0.99
N MET A 92 39.54 -28.89 -1.18
CA MET A 92 38.19 -28.37 -0.95
C MET A 92 37.37 -29.38 -0.14
N PRO A 93 37.69 -29.53 1.16
CA PRO A 93 36.93 -30.41 2.06
C PRO A 93 35.48 -29.94 2.17
N GLU A 94 34.60 -30.82 2.63
CA GLU A 94 33.14 -30.60 2.68
C GLU A 94 32.74 -29.30 3.41
N SER A 95 33.53 -28.87 4.38
CA SER A 95 33.39 -27.59 5.09
C SER A 95 33.63 -26.34 4.23
N GLY A 96 34.48 -26.43 3.19
CA GLY A 96 34.66 -25.35 2.21
C GLY A 96 33.53 -25.30 1.18
N ILE A 97 32.87 -26.43 0.93
CA ILE A 97 31.72 -26.54 0.02
C ILE A 97 30.45 -26.02 0.71
N SER A 98 30.32 -26.16 2.04
CA SER A 98 29.17 -25.59 2.77
C SER A 98 29.13 -24.06 2.72
N ILE A 99 30.29 -23.40 2.60
CA ILE A 99 30.38 -21.94 2.44
C ILE A 99 29.79 -21.48 1.09
N LEU A 100 29.81 -22.33 0.06
CA LEU A 100 29.17 -22.03 -1.24
C LEU A 100 27.64 -22.22 -1.23
N ARG A 101 27.09 -22.70 -0.09
CA ARG A 101 25.66 -22.91 0.11
C ARG A 101 24.99 -21.74 0.88
N GLU A 102 25.77 -20.93 1.59
CA GLU A 102 25.34 -19.67 2.24
C GLU A 102 25.44 -18.47 1.28
#